data_AF-A0A1S3GRC3-F1
#
_entry.id   AF-A0A1S3GRC3-F1
#
_cell.length_a   1.000
_cell.length_b   1.000
_cell.length_c   1.000
_cell.angle_alpha   90.00
_cell.angle_beta   90.00
_cell.angle_gamma   90.00
#
_symmetry.space_group_name_H-M   'P 1'
#
loop_
_entity.id
_entity.type
_entity.pdbx_description
1 polymer ?
#
loop_
_entity_poly.entity_id
_entity_poly.type
_entity_poly.pdbx_seq_one_letter_code
_entity_poly.pdbx_strand_id
1 'polypeptide(L)'
;MSRHLWKNQLCEMVQPSGGPVGDQDMLGEESSLGKPAMLHLPSEQGTPESLQRCLEENQDLRDAIRQSNQMLRERCDQLLHFQVSQREEKEFLMCKFQEARKLVEKLSLEKLNLRRQREQAMQEVEQLKRCQQQMADDKASVKAQVTSLLGELQESQSRLEAATKELQALEGRARAASEQARQLESEREALQQQHSVQVDQLRMQSQSMEAALRMERQAASEEKRKLAQLQMAYHQLFQDYDNHIKSSMGMQLEDLRQQLQQAEEALVAKQEVIDKLKEEAEQHKTVMETVPVLKAQADIYKADFQAERQAREKLAEKKELLQEQLEQLQREYSKLKASCQDSARIEDMRKRHVETSQPPLPPAPVHHSFHPPNQRRSPPEEPPDFCCPKCQYQAPDMDTLQIHVMECIE
;
A
#
# COMPACT_ATOMS: atom_id res chain seq x y z
N MET A 1 41.41 84.67 73.41
CA MET A 1 42.05 86.00 73.31
C MET A 1 40.91 87.01 73.43
N SER A 2 40.74 87.80 74.48
CA SER A 2 41.62 88.84 75.01
C SER A 2 41.25 89.09 76.49
N ARG A 3 42.24 89.12 77.39
CA ARG A 3 42.04 89.39 78.83
C ARG A 3 42.34 90.88 79.08
N HIS A 4 41.39 91.61 79.64
CA HIS A 4 41.64 92.94 80.19
C HIS A 4 42.33 92.81 81.56
N LEU A 5 43.52 93.41 81.65
CA LEU A 5 44.24 93.68 82.89
C LEU A 5 43.50 94.74 83.70
N TRP A 6 43.29 94.48 85.00
CA TRP A 6 43.14 95.55 86.00
C TRP A 6 44.19 95.39 87.09
N LYS A 7 45.09 96.37 87.12
CA LYS A 7 46.05 96.66 88.19
C LYS A 7 45.27 97.20 89.39
N ASN A 8 45.43 96.61 90.57
CA ASN A 8 45.15 97.27 91.84
C ASN A 8 46.49 97.65 92.46
N GLN A 9 46.76 98.96 92.49
CA GLN A 9 47.90 99.56 93.16
C GLN A 9 47.54 99.67 94.65
N LEU A 10 48.36 99.07 95.50
CA LEU A 10 48.24 99.08 96.96
C LEU A 10 48.39 100.50 97.49
N CYS A 11 47.44 100.89 98.34
CA CYS A 11 47.49 102.13 99.13
C CYS A 11 48.50 101.92 100.27
N GLU A 12 49.60 102.68 100.27
CA GLU A 12 50.51 102.81 101.40
C GLU A 12 49.76 103.41 102.60
N MET A 13 49.69 102.68 103.70
CA MET A 13 49.35 103.24 105.01
C MET A 13 50.58 103.17 105.90
N VAL A 14 51.17 104.34 106.10
CA VAL A 14 52.23 104.63 107.07
C VAL A 14 51.73 104.29 108.48
N GLN A 15 52.48 103.46 109.19
CA GLN A 15 52.33 103.28 110.64
C GLN A 15 53.24 104.26 111.40
N PRO A 16 52.78 104.87 112.51
CA PRO A 16 53.66 105.42 113.53
C PRO A 16 53.79 104.42 114.68
N SER A 17 55.00 103.99 115.01
CA SER A 17 55.32 103.36 116.29
C SER A 17 56.82 103.41 116.56
N GLY A 18 57.20 103.93 117.73
CA GLY A 18 58.55 103.77 118.29
C GLY A 18 59.04 105.04 118.99
N GLY A 19 58.74 105.15 120.28
CA GLY A 19 59.33 106.17 121.16
C GLY A 19 60.84 105.95 121.40
N PRO A 20 61.48 106.88 122.15
CA PRO A 20 62.91 107.11 122.11
C PRO A 20 63.71 106.18 123.03
N VAL A 21 64.92 105.84 122.60
CA VAL A 21 66.04 105.40 123.46
C VAL A 21 67.06 106.53 123.42
N GLY A 22 67.41 107.02 124.61
CA GLY A 22 68.40 108.08 124.78
C GLY A 22 69.82 107.59 124.58
N ASP A 23 70.69 108.54 124.31
CA ASP A 23 72.04 108.56 124.87
C ASP A 23 72.39 110.00 125.23
N GLN A 24 72.98 110.12 126.41
CA GLN A 24 73.59 111.32 126.97
C GLN A 24 74.69 111.81 126.05
N ASP A 25 74.88 113.13 125.95
CA ASP A 25 76.10 113.70 126.53
C ASP A 25 76.15 115.22 126.56
N MET A 26 76.82 115.68 127.62
CA MET A 26 77.61 116.91 127.74
C MET A 26 76.94 118.27 127.97
N LEU A 27 77.08 118.68 129.25
CA LEU A 27 77.73 119.91 129.72
C LEU A 27 77.03 121.28 129.56
N GLY A 28 77.10 122.04 130.66
CA GLY A 28 76.90 123.49 130.73
C GLY A 28 75.79 123.83 131.73
N GLU A 29 76.08 123.99 133.03
CA GLU A 29 76.42 125.29 133.64
C GLU A 29 75.28 126.32 133.45
N GLU A 30 74.62 126.93 134.45
CA GLU A 30 74.88 127.10 135.87
C GLU A 30 73.57 127.41 136.63
N SER A 31 73.59 127.08 137.92
CA SER A 31 72.83 127.74 138.97
C SER A 31 73.67 128.90 139.51
N SER A 32 73.16 130.15 139.47
CA SER A 32 73.65 131.30 140.26
C SER A 32 72.43 132.17 140.56
N LEU A 33 71.74 132.03 141.69
CA LEU A 33 72.08 132.56 143.03
C LEU A 33 72.64 133.98 143.00
N GLY A 34 72.00 134.82 143.83
CA GLY A 34 72.13 136.26 143.82
C GLY A 34 73.52 136.82 144.06
N LYS A 35 73.64 138.14 143.84
CA LYS A 35 74.34 139.01 144.76
C LYS A 35 73.69 140.41 144.80
N PRO A 36 73.72 141.06 145.97
CA PRO A 36 72.96 142.25 146.28
C PRO A 36 73.78 143.52 146.02
N ALA A 37 73.15 144.57 145.51
CA ALA A 37 73.70 145.92 145.59
C ALA A 37 73.09 146.61 146.80
N MET A 38 73.91 146.73 147.83
CA MET A 38 73.67 147.47 149.05
C MET A 38 73.57 148.98 148.80
N LEU A 39 72.70 149.61 149.61
CA LEU A 39 72.85 150.93 150.23
C LEU A 39 72.89 152.18 149.32
N HIS A 40 71.78 152.94 149.39
CA HIS A 40 71.81 154.28 150.01
C HIS A 40 70.40 154.71 150.45
N LEU A 41 70.16 154.74 151.77
CA LEU A 41 69.46 155.87 152.39
C LEU A 41 70.54 156.93 152.66
N PRO A 42 70.27 158.24 152.52
CA PRO A 42 69.29 158.92 153.39
C PRO A 42 68.42 159.91 152.56
N SER A 43 67.40 160.59 153.03
CA SER A 43 66.94 160.96 154.37
C SER A 43 65.55 161.58 154.19
N GLU A 44 64.78 161.62 155.29
CA GLU A 44 63.72 162.60 155.57
C GLU A 44 62.31 162.36 154.97
N GLN A 45 61.46 161.76 155.82
CA GLN A 45 60.01 162.00 156.03
C GLN A 45 59.00 161.73 154.89
N GLY A 46 58.04 160.82 155.13
CA GLY A 46 56.87 160.63 154.24
C GLY A 46 55.77 159.68 154.75
N THR A 47 55.00 160.17 155.72
CA THR A 47 53.59 159.87 156.09
C THR A 47 53.05 158.41 156.18
N PRO A 48 52.14 158.11 157.14
CA PRO A 48 51.57 156.77 157.39
C PRO A 48 50.74 156.12 156.25
N GLU A 49 50.50 156.80 155.13
CA GLU A 49 49.64 156.35 154.03
C GLU A 49 50.35 155.41 153.03
N SER A 50 51.68 155.48 152.93
CA SER A 50 52.49 154.66 152.01
C SER A 50 52.60 153.19 152.45
N LEU A 51 52.63 152.97 153.76
CA LEU A 51 52.68 151.64 154.40
C LEU A 51 51.36 150.88 154.25
N GLN A 52 50.23 151.57 154.29
CA GLN A 52 48.90 150.96 154.13
C GLN A 52 48.64 150.53 152.69
N ARG A 53 49.07 151.33 151.70
CA ARG A 53 48.99 150.98 150.27
C ARG A 53 49.81 149.73 149.92
N CYS A 54 50.99 149.60 150.51
CA CYS A 54 51.84 148.41 150.35
C CYS A 54 51.17 147.14 150.93
N LEU A 55 50.43 147.25 152.04
CA LEU A 55 49.69 146.12 152.61
C LEU A 55 48.48 145.72 151.74
N GLU A 56 47.75 146.70 151.19
CA GLU A 56 46.66 146.46 150.23
C GLU A 56 47.18 145.80 148.94
N GLU A 57 48.27 146.31 148.36
CA GLU A 57 48.93 145.69 147.20
C GLU A 57 49.43 144.27 147.51
N ASN A 58 49.93 144.01 148.72
CA ASN A 58 50.33 142.66 149.12
C ASN A 58 49.13 141.71 149.27
N GLN A 59 48.00 142.23 149.74
CA GLN A 59 46.74 141.50 149.85
C GLN A 59 46.19 141.17 148.45
N ASP A 60 46.16 142.15 147.55
CA ASP A 60 45.76 141.98 146.15
C ASP A 60 46.67 140.99 145.41
N LEU A 61 47.99 141.05 145.65
CA LEU A 61 48.94 140.06 145.13
C LEU A 61 48.66 138.65 145.67
N ARG A 62 48.34 138.52 146.96
CA ARG A 62 47.95 137.22 147.56
C ARG A 62 46.64 136.69 146.98
N ASP A 63 45.67 137.56 146.71
CA ASP A 63 44.41 137.20 146.08
C ASP A 63 44.59 136.84 144.59
N ALA A 64 45.41 137.60 143.85
CA ALA A 64 45.79 137.29 142.48
C ALA A 64 46.58 135.98 142.36
N ILE A 65 47.50 135.71 143.29
CA ILE A 65 48.23 134.43 143.36
C ILE A 65 47.27 133.29 143.70
N ARG A 66 46.31 133.50 144.60
CA ARG A 66 45.27 132.49 144.88
C ARG A 66 44.42 132.21 143.64
N GLN A 67 43.95 133.25 142.94
CA GLN A 67 43.17 133.11 141.71
C GLN A 67 43.98 132.46 140.58
N SER A 68 45.25 132.82 140.42
CA SER A 68 46.16 132.22 139.43
C SER A 68 46.42 130.74 139.73
N ASN A 69 46.69 130.39 141.00
CA ASN A 69 46.82 128.99 141.41
C ASN A 69 45.52 128.20 141.24
N GLN A 70 44.37 128.82 141.51
CA GLN A 70 43.06 128.20 141.27
C GLN A 70 42.83 127.95 139.78
N MET A 71 43.10 128.94 138.93
CA MET A 71 43.03 128.80 137.47
C MET A 71 43.98 127.73 136.96
N LEU A 72 45.21 127.66 137.50
CA LEU A 72 46.18 126.63 137.13
C LEU A 72 45.69 125.24 137.52
N ARG A 73 45.09 125.08 138.71
CA ARG A 73 44.46 123.82 139.12
C ARG A 73 43.32 123.43 138.18
N GLU A 74 42.43 124.35 137.86
CA GLU A 74 41.33 124.11 136.90
C GLU A 74 41.85 123.77 135.50
N ARG A 75 42.94 124.41 135.05
CA ARG A 75 43.59 124.08 133.77
C ARG A 75 44.27 122.72 133.80
N CYS A 76 44.94 122.37 134.89
CA CYS A 76 45.50 121.04 135.11
C CYS A 76 44.40 119.96 135.12
N ASP A 77 43.28 120.22 135.80
CA ASP A 77 42.12 119.33 135.86
C ASP A 77 41.47 119.18 134.47
N GLN A 78 41.31 120.27 133.71
CA GLN A 78 40.84 120.24 132.32
C GLN A 78 41.78 119.43 131.41
N LEU A 79 43.10 119.59 131.57
CA LEU A 79 44.08 118.84 130.78
C LEU A 79 44.06 117.35 131.13
N LEU A 80 43.92 117.01 132.42
CA LEU A 80 43.75 115.62 132.87
C LEU A 80 42.47 115.02 132.31
N HIS A 81 41.34 115.72 132.40
CA HIS A 81 40.07 115.29 131.79
C HIS A 81 40.18 115.13 130.28
N PHE A 82 40.83 116.06 129.59
CA PHE A 82 41.09 115.97 128.15
C PHE A 82 41.96 114.75 127.81
N GLN A 83 43.03 114.49 128.56
CA GLN A 83 43.88 113.32 128.34
C GLN A 83 43.13 112.00 128.57
N VAL A 84 42.28 111.93 129.59
CA VAL A 84 41.41 110.77 129.86
C VAL A 84 40.42 110.60 128.72
N SER A 85 39.69 111.66 128.33
CA SER A 85 38.72 111.62 127.23
C SER A 85 39.38 111.24 125.89
N GLN A 86 40.57 111.77 125.59
CA GLN A 86 41.35 111.39 124.40
C GLN A 86 41.78 109.92 124.42
N ARG A 87 42.11 109.38 125.60
CA ARG A 87 42.45 107.95 125.74
C ARG A 87 41.21 107.09 125.51
N GLU A 88 40.08 107.45 126.11
CA GLU A 88 38.80 106.76 125.93
C GLU A 88 38.34 106.80 124.47
N GLU A 89 38.47 107.95 123.78
CA GLU A 89 38.14 108.08 122.36
C GLU A 89 39.06 107.20 121.49
N LYS A 90 40.37 107.19 121.76
CA LYS A 90 41.32 106.33 121.06
C LYS A 90 41.02 104.85 121.27
N GLU A 91 40.70 104.45 122.50
CA GLU A 91 40.30 103.08 122.84
C GLU A 91 39.00 102.69 122.15
N PHE A 92 37.99 103.57 122.17
CA PHE A 92 36.74 103.37 121.44
C PHE A 92 36.98 103.20 119.93
N LEU A 93 37.77 104.08 119.33
CA LEU A 93 38.07 104.03 117.90
C LEU A 93 38.85 102.75 117.55
N MET A 94 39.81 102.35 118.39
CA MET A 94 40.55 101.10 118.24
C MET A 94 39.62 99.88 118.31
N CYS A 95 38.69 99.84 119.28
CA CYS A 95 37.66 98.79 119.36
C CYS A 95 36.79 98.77 118.10
N LYS A 96 36.34 99.93 117.61
CA LYS A 96 35.54 100.04 116.37
C LYS A 96 36.31 99.58 115.14
N PHE A 97 37.59 99.91 115.03
CA PHE A 97 38.45 99.39 113.95
C PHE A 97 38.63 97.88 114.02
N GLN A 98 38.80 97.32 115.22
CA GLN A 98 38.90 95.86 115.40
C GLN A 98 37.58 95.15 115.03
N GLU A 99 36.43 95.71 115.41
CA GLU A 99 35.10 95.21 115.00
C GLU A 99 34.94 95.25 113.47
N ALA A 100 35.26 96.38 112.84
CA ALA A 100 35.20 96.55 111.40
C ALA A 100 36.13 95.55 110.67
N ARG A 101 37.34 95.34 111.19
CA ARG A 101 38.29 94.36 110.63
C ARG A 101 37.74 92.94 110.70
N LYS A 102 37.21 92.51 111.87
CA LYS A 102 36.58 91.20 112.02
C LYS A 102 35.40 91.01 111.06
N LEU A 103 34.62 92.06 110.84
CA LEU A 103 33.51 92.03 109.88
C LEU A 103 34.01 91.87 108.44
N VAL A 104 35.03 92.61 108.03
CA VAL A 104 35.65 92.48 106.70
C VAL A 104 36.24 91.09 106.49
N GLU A 105 36.93 90.53 107.48
CA GLU A 105 37.47 89.16 107.42
C GLU A 105 36.34 88.13 107.23
N LYS A 106 35.24 88.23 107.99
CA LYS A 106 34.05 87.36 107.83
C LYS A 106 33.43 87.49 106.43
N LEU A 107 33.18 88.72 105.96
CA LEU A 107 32.62 88.97 104.64
C LEU A 107 33.54 88.49 103.52
N SER A 108 34.87 88.58 103.71
CA SER A 108 35.85 88.09 102.74
C SER A 108 35.80 86.57 102.60
N LEU A 109 35.64 85.85 103.71
CA LEU A 109 35.49 84.39 103.74
C LEU A 109 34.16 83.97 103.13
N GLU A 110 33.08 84.66 103.46
CA GLU A 110 31.75 84.43 102.88
C GLU A 110 31.77 84.66 101.36
N LYS A 111 32.39 85.76 100.90
CA LYS A 111 32.58 86.04 99.46
C LYS A 111 33.38 84.95 98.77
N LEU A 112 34.41 84.40 99.40
CA LEU A 112 35.19 83.29 98.85
C LEU A 112 34.35 82.01 98.77
N ASN A 113 33.58 81.70 99.81
CA ASN A 113 32.68 80.54 99.83
C ASN A 113 31.58 80.67 98.77
N LEU A 114 30.94 81.83 98.64
CA LEU A 114 29.94 82.09 97.60
C LEU A 114 30.54 82.01 96.19
N ARG A 115 31.78 82.47 96.00
CA ARG A 115 32.49 82.30 94.72
C ARG A 115 32.71 80.83 94.38
N ARG A 116 33.20 80.04 95.34
CA ARG A 116 33.39 78.59 95.17
C ARG A 116 32.06 77.88 94.87
N GLN A 117 31.00 78.19 95.61
CA GLN A 117 29.66 77.63 95.36
C GLN A 117 29.14 78.01 93.97
N ARG A 118 29.34 79.26 93.53
CA ARG A 118 28.97 79.69 92.17
C ARG A 118 29.74 78.93 91.10
N GLU A 119 31.04 78.72 91.29
CA GLU A 119 31.88 77.95 90.36
C GLU A 119 31.46 76.48 90.29
N GLN A 120 31.16 75.87 91.45
CA GLN A 120 30.62 74.50 91.52
C GLN A 120 29.27 74.39 90.81
N ALA A 121 28.32 75.29 91.11
CA ALA A 121 27.02 75.33 90.44
C ALA A 121 27.14 75.53 88.92
N MET A 122 28.08 76.36 88.47
CA MET A 122 28.36 76.53 87.02
C MET A 122 28.87 75.24 86.38
N GLN A 123 29.77 74.51 87.04
CA GLN A 123 30.27 73.23 86.55
C GLN A 123 29.16 72.17 86.49
N GLU A 124 28.31 72.09 87.51
CA GLU A 124 27.15 71.19 87.53
C GLU A 124 26.17 71.52 86.40
N VAL A 125 25.87 72.80 86.18
CA VAL A 125 25.01 73.24 85.06
C VAL A 125 25.63 72.88 83.71
N GLU A 126 26.94 73.03 83.53
CA GLU A 126 27.63 72.60 82.30
C GLU A 126 27.57 71.09 82.10
N GLN A 127 27.75 70.30 83.15
CA GLN A 127 27.64 68.85 83.08
C GLN A 127 26.21 68.41 82.74
N LEU A 128 25.20 69.03 83.37
CA LEU A 128 23.79 68.77 83.06
C LEU A 128 23.45 69.17 81.63
N LYS A 129 23.97 70.28 81.11
CA LYS A 129 23.81 70.67 79.70
C LYS A 129 24.41 69.64 78.75
N ARG A 130 25.61 69.13 79.03
CA ARG A 130 26.23 68.06 78.22
C ARG A 130 25.40 66.79 78.25
N CYS A 131 24.94 66.38 79.43
CA CYS A 131 24.07 65.21 79.59
C CYS A 131 22.74 65.38 78.84
N GLN A 132 22.12 66.56 78.93
CA GLN A 132 20.89 66.88 78.20
C GLN A 132 21.09 66.85 76.68
N GLN A 133 22.21 67.39 76.19
CA GLN A 133 22.54 67.33 74.76
C GLN A 133 22.74 65.89 74.29
N GLN A 134 23.51 65.08 75.04
CA GLN A 134 23.70 63.66 74.72
C GLN A 134 22.36 62.92 74.67
N MET A 135 21.48 63.14 75.64
CA MET A 135 20.14 62.53 75.65
C MET A 135 19.28 62.99 74.46
N ALA A 136 19.43 64.23 73.99
CA ALA A 136 18.74 64.72 72.80
C ALA A 136 19.28 64.07 71.52
N ASP A 137 20.59 63.91 71.41
CA ASP A 137 21.27 63.26 70.29
C ASP A 137 20.90 61.76 70.23
N ASP A 138 20.92 61.06 71.37
CA ASP A 138 20.51 59.66 71.49
C ASP A 138 19.02 59.49 71.11
N LYS A 139 18.16 60.39 71.58
CA LYS A 139 16.73 60.39 71.19
C LYS A 139 16.56 60.59 69.69
N ALA A 140 17.31 61.50 69.08
CA ALA A 140 17.27 61.75 67.65
C ALA A 140 17.77 60.53 66.85
N SER A 141 18.87 59.90 67.31
CA SER A 141 19.43 58.68 66.72
C SER A 141 18.44 57.51 66.76
N VAL A 142 17.84 57.24 67.93
CA VAL A 142 16.82 56.19 68.08
C VAL A 142 15.61 56.47 67.20
N LYS A 143 15.14 57.73 67.13
CA LYS A 143 14.02 58.09 66.25
C LYS A 143 14.35 57.86 64.76
N ALA A 144 15.57 58.18 64.34
CA ALA A 144 16.03 57.93 62.97
C ALA A 144 16.10 56.43 62.67
N GLN A 145 16.65 55.62 63.60
CA GLN A 145 16.70 54.16 63.46
C GLN A 145 15.30 53.54 63.37
N VAL A 146 14.38 53.93 64.25
CA VAL A 146 12.99 53.44 64.22
C VAL A 146 12.30 53.81 62.91
N THR A 147 12.57 55.02 62.39
CA THR A 147 11.99 55.46 61.12
C THR A 147 12.55 54.67 59.93
N SER A 148 13.87 54.37 59.93
CA SER A 148 14.50 53.51 58.93
C SER A 148 13.89 52.10 58.95
N LEU A 149 13.81 51.49 60.13
CA LEU A 149 13.27 50.14 60.30
C LEU A 149 11.79 50.05 59.90
N LEU A 150 10.99 51.08 60.19
CA LEU A 150 9.61 51.16 59.73
C LEU A 150 9.52 51.25 58.19
N GLY A 151 10.41 52.01 57.56
CA GLY A 151 10.53 52.09 56.11
C GLY A 151 10.90 50.75 55.48
N GLU A 152 11.93 50.07 56.01
CA GLU A 152 12.36 48.75 55.56
C GLU A 152 11.26 47.69 55.73
N LEU A 153 10.53 47.72 56.85
CA LEU A 153 9.42 46.82 57.10
C LEU A 153 8.28 47.06 56.10
N GLN A 154 7.92 48.32 55.83
CA GLN A 154 6.88 48.68 54.87
C GLN A 154 7.28 48.28 53.44
N GLU A 155 8.54 48.43 53.06
CA GLU A 155 9.05 47.97 51.77
C GLU A 155 9.00 46.44 51.67
N SER A 156 9.45 45.73 52.72
CA SER A 156 9.37 44.27 52.79
C SER A 156 7.92 43.77 52.69
N GLN A 157 6.99 44.43 53.38
CA GLN A 157 5.55 44.14 53.31
C GLN A 157 5.02 44.31 51.87
N SER A 158 5.37 45.43 51.21
CA SER A 158 4.95 45.71 49.84
C SER A 158 5.50 44.67 48.83
N ARG A 159 6.76 44.26 49.01
CA ARG A 159 7.40 43.20 48.21
C ARG A 159 6.72 41.84 48.42
N LEU A 160 6.37 41.49 49.66
CA LEU A 160 5.66 40.26 49.98
C LEU A 160 4.26 40.23 49.35
N GLU A 161 3.52 41.34 49.42
CA GLU A 161 2.21 41.47 48.79
C GLU A 161 2.29 41.33 47.26
N ALA A 162 3.30 41.94 46.64
CA ALA A 162 3.55 41.81 45.20
C ALA A 162 3.87 40.36 44.82
N ALA A 163 4.77 39.69 45.54
CA ALA A 163 5.13 38.29 45.32
C ALA A 163 3.93 37.35 45.52
N THR A 164 3.07 37.63 46.51
CA THR A 164 1.86 36.86 46.76
C THR A 164 0.85 36.98 45.61
N LYS A 165 0.67 38.18 45.06
CA LYS A 165 -0.17 38.41 43.88
C LYS A 165 0.38 37.70 42.64
N GLU A 166 1.70 37.72 42.45
CA GLU A 166 2.36 37.00 41.36
C GLU A 166 2.18 35.49 41.49
N LEU A 167 2.37 34.93 42.69
CA LEU A 167 2.10 33.51 42.96
C LEU A 167 0.65 33.13 42.63
N GLN A 168 -0.34 33.92 43.06
CA GLN A 168 -1.74 33.68 42.74
C GLN A 168 -2.00 33.72 41.22
N ALA A 169 -1.38 34.65 40.50
CA ALA A 169 -1.49 34.73 39.04
C ALA A 169 -0.85 33.51 38.36
N LEU A 170 0.32 33.07 38.82
CA LEU A 170 1.01 31.89 38.33
C LEU A 170 0.23 30.60 38.62
N GLU A 171 -0.34 30.46 39.81
CA GLU A 171 -1.23 29.33 40.15
C GLU A 171 -2.46 29.30 39.26
N GLY A 172 -3.10 30.45 39.00
CA GLY A 172 -4.22 30.55 38.08
C GLY A 172 -3.84 30.10 36.66
N ARG A 173 -2.69 30.54 36.16
CA ARG A 173 -2.15 30.10 34.85
C ARG A 173 -1.83 28.62 34.82
N ALA A 174 -1.22 28.07 35.88
CA ALA A 174 -0.89 26.66 35.98
C ALA A 174 -2.16 25.79 35.99
N ARG A 175 -3.21 26.20 36.72
CA ARG A 175 -4.52 25.51 36.71
C ARG A 175 -5.15 25.53 35.32
N ALA A 176 -5.15 26.68 34.64
CA ALA A 176 -5.70 26.80 33.29
C ALA A 176 -4.93 25.91 32.27
N ALA A 177 -3.59 25.91 32.35
CA ALA A 177 -2.76 25.05 31.51
C ALA A 177 -2.99 23.56 31.79
N SER A 178 -3.16 23.17 33.05
CA SER A 178 -3.45 21.79 33.44
C SER A 178 -4.81 21.32 32.90
N GLU A 179 -5.84 22.17 32.95
CA GLU A 179 -7.15 21.80 32.41
C GLU A 179 -7.12 21.72 30.88
N GLN A 180 -6.38 22.62 30.22
CA GLN A 180 -6.17 22.54 28.77
C GLN A 180 -5.43 21.26 28.37
N ALA A 181 -4.41 20.85 29.13
CA ALA A 181 -3.69 19.60 28.89
C ALA A 181 -4.62 18.39 29.05
N ARG A 182 -5.42 18.35 30.11
CA ARG A 182 -6.42 17.30 30.35
C ARG A 182 -7.44 17.19 29.22
N GLN A 183 -7.91 18.33 28.71
CA GLN A 183 -8.82 18.39 27.57
C GLN A 183 -8.17 17.80 26.31
N LEU A 184 -6.95 18.24 25.96
CA LEU A 184 -6.22 17.72 24.80
C LEU A 184 -5.90 16.22 24.91
N GLU A 185 -5.59 15.73 26.11
CA GLU A 185 -5.41 14.30 26.36
C GLU A 185 -6.70 13.52 26.09
N SER A 186 -7.85 14.01 26.56
CA SER A 186 -9.15 13.38 26.31
C SER A 186 -9.52 13.35 24.82
N GLU A 187 -9.23 14.43 24.09
CA GLU A 187 -9.46 14.52 22.64
C GLU A 187 -8.55 13.56 21.88
N ARG A 188 -7.26 13.46 22.28
CA ARG A 188 -6.32 12.50 21.72
C ARG A 188 -6.79 11.07 21.95
N GLU A 189 -7.26 10.74 23.15
CA GLU A 189 -7.77 9.41 23.48
C GLU A 189 -9.02 9.06 22.66
N ALA A 190 -9.96 10.00 22.51
CA ALA A 190 -11.15 9.81 21.68
C ALA A 190 -10.78 9.57 20.21
N LEU A 191 -9.87 10.37 19.65
CA LEU A 191 -9.37 10.19 18.29
C LEU A 191 -8.64 8.84 18.12
N GLN A 192 -7.85 8.43 19.10
CA GLN A 192 -7.15 7.15 19.04
C GLN A 192 -8.11 5.96 19.09
N GLN A 193 -9.17 6.03 19.90
CA GLN A 193 -10.23 5.03 19.90
C GLN A 193 -10.96 4.99 18.55
N GLN A 194 -11.28 6.15 17.97
CA GLN A 194 -11.91 6.24 16.65
C GLN A 194 -11.02 5.60 15.56
N HIS A 195 -9.72 5.92 15.53
CA HIS A 195 -8.78 5.32 14.59
C HIS A 195 -8.63 3.82 14.80
N SER A 196 -8.61 3.33 16.04
CA SER A 196 -8.57 1.89 16.33
C SER A 196 -9.77 1.17 15.73
N VAL A 197 -10.98 1.70 15.95
CA VAL A 197 -12.21 1.14 15.41
C VAL A 197 -12.19 1.15 13.88
N GLN A 198 -11.69 2.23 13.26
CA GLN A 198 -11.58 2.34 11.80
C GLN A 198 -10.60 1.30 11.24
N VAL A 199 -9.46 1.09 11.88
CA VAL A 199 -8.47 0.08 11.49
C VAL A 199 -9.06 -1.32 11.60
N ASP A 200 -9.77 -1.63 12.69
CA ASP A 200 -10.42 -2.92 12.88
C ASP A 200 -11.51 -3.15 11.82
N GLN A 201 -12.29 -2.11 11.48
CA GLN A 201 -13.29 -2.19 10.41
C GLN A 201 -12.67 -2.49 9.04
N LEU A 202 -11.59 -1.79 8.68
CA LEU A 202 -10.86 -2.04 7.43
C LEU A 202 -10.22 -3.43 7.42
N ARG A 203 -9.70 -3.88 8.57
CA ARG A 203 -9.11 -5.22 8.72
C ARG A 203 -10.15 -6.30 8.50
N MET A 204 -11.34 -6.15 9.09
CA MET A 204 -12.46 -7.07 8.88
C MET A 204 -12.94 -7.07 7.43
N GLN A 205 -12.99 -5.91 6.77
CA GLN A 205 -13.34 -5.81 5.35
C GLN A 205 -12.31 -6.51 4.46
N SER A 206 -11.01 -6.31 4.71
CA SER A 206 -9.93 -7.00 3.98
C SER A 206 -10.04 -8.52 4.14
N GLN A 207 -10.23 -9.01 5.37
CA GLN A 207 -10.37 -10.44 5.65
C GLN A 207 -11.58 -11.05 4.94
N SER A 208 -12.72 -10.33 4.89
CA SER A 208 -13.92 -10.77 4.17
C SER A 208 -13.68 -10.85 2.67
N MET A 209 -13.07 -9.82 2.07
CA MET A 209 -12.72 -9.81 0.65
C MET A 209 -11.70 -10.90 0.29
N GLU A 210 -10.69 -11.11 1.13
CA GLU A 210 -9.70 -12.19 0.96
C GLU A 210 -10.34 -13.58 1.06
N ALA A 211 -11.32 -13.76 1.95
CA ALA A 211 -12.08 -15.00 2.06
C ALA A 211 -12.94 -15.25 0.82
N ALA A 212 -13.65 -14.23 0.32
CA ALA A 212 -14.42 -14.30 -0.92
C ALA A 212 -13.53 -14.63 -2.11
N LEU A 213 -12.37 -13.97 -2.23
CA LEU A 213 -11.40 -14.23 -3.30
C LEU A 213 -10.86 -15.66 -3.25
N ARG A 214 -10.60 -16.21 -2.05
CA ARG A 214 -10.19 -17.62 -1.89
C ARG A 214 -11.27 -18.58 -2.39
N MET A 215 -12.54 -18.32 -2.06
CA MET A 215 -13.67 -19.13 -2.53
C MET A 215 -13.85 -19.04 -4.04
N GLU A 216 -13.75 -17.84 -4.62
CA GLU A 216 -13.84 -17.65 -6.07
C GLU A 216 -12.73 -18.39 -6.81
N ARG A 217 -11.49 -18.33 -6.30
CA ARG A 217 -10.36 -19.09 -6.86
C ARG A 217 -10.59 -20.60 -6.78
N GLN A 218 -11.14 -21.08 -5.67
CA GLN A 218 -11.48 -22.49 -5.52
C GLN A 218 -12.57 -22.89 -6.52
N ALA A 219 -13.66 -22.12 -6.62
CA ALA A 219 -14.75 -22.36 -7.57
C ALA A 219 -14.24 -22.36 -9.02
N ALA A 220 -13.42 -21.37 -9.42
CA ALA A 220 -12.80 -21.32 -10.73
C ALA A 220 -11.91 -22.55 -11.02
N SER A 221 -11.18 -23.04 -10.03
CA SER A 221 -10.40 -24.28 -10.15
C SER A 221 -11.28 -25.52 -10.34
N GLU A 222 -12.45 -25.55 -9.69
CA GLU A 222 -13.43 -26.61 -9.82
C GLU A 222 -14.10 -26.60 -11.19
N GLU A 223 -14.51 -25.44 -11.69
CA GLU A 223 -15.05 -25.28 -13.03
C GLU A 223 -14.02 -25.64 -14.11
N LYS A 224 -12.75 -25.26 -13.95
CA LYS A 224 -11.68 -25.69 -14.85
C LYS A 224 -11.56 -27.22 -14.90
N ARG A 225 -11.70 -27.90 -13.76
CA ARG A 225 -11.68 -29.37 -13.70
C ARG A 225 -12.90 -29.98 -14.39
N LYS A 226 -14.09 -29.45 -14.15
CA LYS A 226 -15.32 -29.89 -14.83
C LYS A 226 -15.24 -29.69 -16.34
N LEU A 227 -14.72 -28.55 -16.79
CA LEU A 227 -14.48 -28.29 -18.22
C LEU A 227 -13.52 -29.31 -18.83
N ALA A 228 -12.40 -29.61 -18.16
CA ALA A 228 -11.46 -30.61 -18.64
C ALA A 228 -12.11 -32.01 -18.73
N GLN A 229 -12.92 -32.40 -17.74
CA GLN A 229 -13.69 -33.64 -17.78
C GLN A 229 -14.68 -33.67 -18.94
N LEU A 230 -15.41 -32.57 -19.18
CA LEU A 230 -16.35 -32.46 -20.28
C LEU A 230 -15.64 -32.52 -21.64
N GLN A 231 -14.49 -31.85 -21.76
CA GLN A 231 -13.65 -31.95 -22.95
C GLN A 231 -13.22 -33.39 -23.20
N MET A 232 -12.73 -34.12 -22.19
CA MET A 232 -12.38 -35.53 -22.32
C MET A 232 -13.58 -36.38 -22.78
N ALA A 233 -14.74 -36.20 -22.15
CA ALA A 233 -15.97 -36.92 -22.51
C ALA A 233 -16.42 -36.63 -23.95
N TYR A 234 -16.33 -35.36 -24.39
CA TYR A 234 -16.64 -34.98 -25.76
C TYR A 234 -15.69 -35.64 -26.77
N HIS A 235 -14.39 -35.61 -26.51
CA HIS A 235 -13.40 -36.28 -27.38
C HIS A 235 -13.63 -37.79 -27.43
N GLN A 236 -14.00 -38.41 -26.31
CA GLN A 236 -14.35 -39.83 -26.27
C GLN A 236 -15.58 -40.14 -27.13
N LEU A 237 -16.67 -39.38 -26.96
CA LEU A 237 -17.89 -39.58 -27.75
C LEU A 237 -17.63 -39.38 -29.26
N PHE A 238 -16.80 -38.39 -29.61
CA PHE A 238 -16.41 -38.16 -31.00
C PHE A 238 -15.64 -39.36 -31.58
N GLN A 239 -14.69 -39.91 -30.82
CA GLN A 239 -13.95 -41.12 -31.21
C GLN A 239 -14.89 -42.33 -31.35
N ASP A 240 -15.80 -42.53 -30.40
CA ASP A 240 -16.77 -43.63 -30.43
C ASP A 240 -17.69 -43.51 -31.65
N TYR A 241 -18.13 -42.29 -31.98
CA TYR A 241 -18.95 -42.01 -33.16
C TYR A 241 -18.20 -42.25 -34.48
N ASP A 242 -16.96 -41.75 -34.60
CA ASP A 242 -16.12 -41.98 -35.79
C ASP A 242 -15.81 -43.47 -35.97
N ASN A 243 -15.49 -44.18 -34.88
CA ASN A 243 -15.31 -45.63 -34.89
C ASN A 243 -16.59 -46.36 -35.30
N HIS A 244 -17.76 -45.91 -34.83
CA HIS A 244 -19.05 -46.47 -35.21
C HIS A 244 -19.33 -46.26 -36.71
N ILE A 245 -19.10 -45.05 -37.25
CA ILE A 245 -19.24 -44.79 -38.70
C ILE A 245 -18.30 -45.71 -39.49
N LYS A 246 -17.02 -45.76 -39.13
CA LYS A 246 -16.01 -46.58 -39.82
C LYS A 246 -16.38 -48.06 -39.78
N SER A 247 -16.85 -48.56 -38.65
CA SER A 247 -17.23 -49.97 -38.50
C SER A 247 -18.55 -50.30 -39.22
N SER A 248 -19.57 -49.46 -39.07
CA SER A 248 -20.89 -49.67 -39.70
C SER A 248 -20.84 -49.51 -41.21
N MET A 249 -20.23 -48.44 -41.72
CA MET A 249 -20.05 -48.23 -43.17
C MET A 249 -19.06 -49.23 -43.75
N GLY A 250 -17.99 -49.57 -43.03
CA GLY A 250 -17.01 -50.58 -43.48
C GLY A 250 -17.65 -51.95 -43.66
N MET A 251 -18.47 -52.39 -42.70
CA MET A 251 -19.14 -53.69 -42.78
C MET A 251 -20.24 -53.69 -43.85
N GLN A 252 -21.04 -52.62 -43.96
CA GLN A 252 -22.04 -52.50 -45.03
C GLN A 252 -21.42 -52.43 -46.44
N LEU A 253 -20.27 -51.77 -46.60
CA LEU A 253 -19.57 -51.69 -47.87
C LEU A 253 -19.03 -53.05 -48.30
N GLU A 254 -18.47 -53.81 -47.35
CA GLU A 254 -17.96 -55.16 -47.63
C GLU A 254 -19.10 -56.14 -47.95
N ASP A 255 -20.23 -56.06 -47.24
CA ASP A 255 -21.44 -56.83 -47.53
C ASP A 255 -21.98 -56.52 -48.95
N LEU A 256 -22.10 -55.23 -49.32
CA LEU A 256 -22.53 -54.83 -50.66
C LEU A 256 -21.54 -55.29 -51.74
N ARG A 257 -20.24 -55.21 -51.47
CA ARG A 257 -19.20 -55.67 -52.38
C ARG A 257 -19.30 -57.17 -52.62
N GLN A 258 -19.53 -57.94 -51.56
CA GLN A 258 -19.71 -59.40 -51.67
C GLN A 258 -21.00 -59.76 -52.42
N GLN A 259 -22.11 -59.07 -52.16
CA GLN A 259 -23.35 -59.25 -52.92
C GLN A 259 -23.19 -58.90 -54.40
N LEU A 260 -22.49 -57.81 -54.72
CA LEU A 260 -22.20 -57.41 -56.09
C LEU A 260 -21.36 -58.49 -56.80
N GLN A 261 -20.30 -58.97 -56.17
CA GLN A 261 -19.45 -60.02 -56.74
C GLN A 261 -20.24 -61.32 -56.99
N GLN A 262 -21.08 -61.74 -56.04
CA GLN A 262 -21.94 -62.91 -56.23
C GLN A 262 -22.94 -62.72 -57.38
N ALA A 263 -23.50 -61.51 -57.54
CA ALA A 263 -24.39 -61.19 -58.64
C ALA A 263 -23.66 -61.19 -60.00
N GLU A 264 -22.42 -60.67 -60.05
CA GLU A 264 -21.57 -60.73 -61.24
C GLU A 264 -21.26 -62.18 -61.63
N GLU A 265 -20.83 -63.02 -60.70
CA GLU A 265 -20.58 -64.45 -60.93
C GLU A 265 -21.86 -65.19 -61.40
N ALA A 266 -23.01 -64.88 -60.80
CA ALA A 266 -24.29 -65.44 -61.22
C ALA A 266 -24.72 -64.98 -62.61
N LEU A 267 -24.42 -63.74 -62.99
CA LEU A 267 -24.66 -63.23 -64.35
C LEU A 267 -23.77 -63.92 -65.37
N VAL A 268 -22.48 -64.15 -65.06
CA VAL A 268 -21.56 -64.93 -65.90
C VAL A 268 -22.09 -66.35 -66.08
N ALA A 269 -22.46 -67.04 -65.00
CA ALA A 269 -23.03 -68.39 -65.09
C ALA A 269 -24.33 -68.43 -65.90
N LYS A 270 -25.20 -67.42 -65.77
CA LYS A 270 -26.40 -67.30 -66.62
C LYS A 270 -26.05 -67.04 -68.08
N GLN A 271 -25.02 -66.25 -68.36
CA GLN A 271 -24.55 -65.99 -69.72
C GLN A 271 -24.04 -67.29 -70.37
N GLU A 272 -23.27 -68.11 -69.63
CA GLU A 272 -22.82 -69.43 -70.11
C GLU A 272 -23.99 -70.37 -70.44
N VAL A 273 -25.06 -70.37 -69.62
CA VAL A 273 -26.28 -71.14 -69.89
C VAL A 273 -27.00 -70.63 -71.15
N ILE A 274 -27.09 -69.31 -71.33
CA ILE A 274 -27.68 -68.72 -72.54
C ILE A 274 -26.87 -69.13 -73.77
N ASP A 275 -25.54 -69.10 -73.69
CA ASP A 275 -24.68 -69.46 -74.81
C ASP A 275 -24.83 -70.94 -75.17
N LYS A 276 -24.91 -71.84 -74.18
CA LYS A 276 -25.25 -73.27 -74.40
C LYS A 276 -26.62 -73.45 -75.06
N LEU A 277 -27.65 -72.78 -74.54
CA LEU A 277 -29.00 -72.88 -75.10
C LEU A 277 -29.07 -72.35 -76.54
N LYS A 278 -28.28 -71.31 -76.87
CA LYS A 278 -28.16 -70.81 -78.26
C LYS A 278 -27.47 -71.84 -79.16
N GLU A 279 -26.41 -72.48 -78.68
CA GLU A 279 -25.73 -73.54 -79.42
C GLU A 279 -26.67 -74.73 -79.69
N GLU A 280 -27.36 -75.22 -78.66
CA GLU A 280 -28.37 -76.29 -78.79
C GLU A 280 -29.51 -75.88 -79.73
N ALA A 281 -29.95 -74.62 -79.70
CA ALA A 281 -30.97 -74.11 -80.61
C ALA A 281 -30.51 -74.11 -82.08
N GLU A 282 -29.27 -73.72 -82.37
CA GLU A 282 -28.72 -73.82 -83.72
C GLU A 282 -28.52 -75.27 -84.16
N GLN A 283 -28.09 -76.17 -83.27
CA GLN A 283 -28.05 -77.61 -83.56
C GLN A 283 -29.45 -78.14 -83.91
N HIS A 284 -30.46 -77.83 -83.10
CA HIS A 284 -31.84 -78.23 -83.38
C HIS A 284 -32.36 -77.66 -84.71
N LYS A 285 -31.99 -76.43 -85.08
CA LYS A 285 -32.36 -75.82 -86.35
C LYS A 285 -31.79 -76.60 -87.54
N THR A 286 -30.53 -77.04 -87.50
CA THR A 286 -29.95 -77.88 -88.56
C THR A 286 -30.65 -79.22 -88.71
N VAL A 287 -31.05 -79.85 -87.59
CA VAL A 287 -31.86 -81.09 -87.63
C VAL A 287 -33.25 -80.81 -88.17
N MET A 288 -33.88 -79.68 -87.82
CA MET A 288 -35.19 -79.30 -88.37
C MET A 288 -35.16 -79.10 -89.89
N GLU A 289 -34.03 -78.66 -90.46
CA GLU A 289 -33.84 -78.53 -91.92
C GLU A 289 -33.89 -79.88 -92.67
N THR A 290 -33.77 -81.03 -91.98
CA THR A 290 -33.94 -82.34 -92.61
C THR A 290 -35.41 -82.73 -92.78
N VAL A 291 -36.34 -82.10 -92.04
CA VAL A 291 -37.77 -82.42 -92.10
C VAL A 291 -38.37 -82.15 -93.50
N PRO A 292 -38.11 -81.00 -94.16
CA PRO A 292 -38.54 -80.77 -95.54
C PRO A 292 -37.98 -81.81 -96.53
N VAL A 293 -36.73 -82.24 -96.35
CA VAL A 293 -36.08 -83.25 -97.21
C VAL A 293 -36.76 -84.61 -97.07
N LEU A 294 -36.97 -85.09 -95.84
CA LEU A 294 -37.67 -86.35 -95.59
C LEU A 294 -39.12 -86.31 -96.08
N LYS A 295 -39.78 -85.14 -95.98
CA LYS A 295 -41.13 -84.95 -96.49
C LYS A 295 -41.17 -85.04 -98.02
N ALA A 296 -40.23 -84.39 -98.71
CA ALA A 296 -40.08 -84.50 -100.16
C ALA A 296 -39.77 -85.95 -100.58
N GLN A 297 -38.92 -86.66 -99.83
CA GLN A 297 -38.62 -88.07 -100.07
C GLN A 297 -39.87 -88.96 -99.96
N ALA A 298 -40.73 -88.74 -98.97
CA ALA A 298 -42.00 -89.45 -98.82
C ALA A 298 -42.98 -89.15 -99.97
N ASP A 299 -43.04 -87.89 -100.43
CA ASP A 299 -43.88 -87.49 -101.56
C ASP A 299 -43.40 -88.12 -102.88
N ILE A 300 -42.08 -88.21 -103.10
CA ILE A 300 -41.49 -88.90 -104.27
C ILE A 300 -41.83 -90.39 -104.22
N TYR A 301 -41.59 -91.09 -103.11
CA TYR A 301 -41.92 -92.51 -103.01
C TYR A 301 -43.41 -92.80 -103.21
N LYS A 302 -44.28 -91.89 -102.75
CA LYS A 302 -45.72 -92.00 -103.01
C LYS A 302 -46.03 -91.85 -104.50
N ALA A 303 -45.40 -90.90 -105.18
CA ALA A 303 -45.55 -90.71 -106.62
C ALA A 303 -45.04 -91.92 -107.41
N ASP A 304 -43.86 -92.45 -107.06
CA ASP A 304 -43.27 -93.64 -107.68
C ASP A 304 -44.15 -94.87 -107.49
N PHE A 305 -44.68 -95.09 -106.27
CA PHE A 305 -45.62 -96.18 -106.00
C PHE A 305 -46.90 -96.07 -106.83
N GLN A 306 -47.44 -94.86 -107.00
CA GLN A 306 -48.61 -94.63 -107.85
C GLN A 306 -48.31 -94.88 -109.33
N ALA A 307 -47.13 -94.48 -109.81
CA ALA A 307 -46.68 -94.74 -111.18
C ALA A 307 -46.52 -96.24 -111.44
N GLU A 308 -45.88 -96.98 -110.52
CA GLU A 308 -45.72 -98.44 -110.60
C GLU A 308 -47.08 -99.16 -110.57
N ARG A 309 -48.01 -98.71 -109.73
CA ARG A 309 -49.37 -99.23 -109.68
C ARG A 309 -50.10 -99.04 -111.02
N GLN A 310 -50.06 -97.82 -111.58
CA GLN A 310 -50.68 -97.54 -112.88
C GLN A 310 -50.04 -98.38 -114.00
N ALA A 311 -48.73 -98.59 -113.97
CA ALA A 311 -48.05 -99.46 -114.93
C ALA A 311 -48.52 -100.92 -114.80
N ARG A 312 -48.68 -101.43 -113.57
CA ARG A 312 -49.26 -102.76 -113.31
C ARG A 312 -50.71 -102.89 -113.76
N GLU A 313 -51.55 -101.90 -113.50
CA GLU A 313 -52.96 -101.90 -113.94
C GLU A 313 -53.05 -101.98 -115.48
N LYS A 314 -52.26 -101.18 -116.21
CA LYS A 314 -52.17 -101.26 -117.68
C LYS A 314 -51.63 -102.60 -118.18
N LEU A 315 -50.70 -103.22 -117.46
CA LEU A 315 -50.18 -104.55 -117.80
C LEU A 315 -51.24 -105.63 -117.58
N ALA A 316 -52.00 -105.54 -116.48
CA ALA A 316 -53.13 -106.43 -116.20
C ALA A 316 -54.22 -106.31 -117.28
N GLU A 317 -54.58 -105.09 -117.69
CA GLU A 317 -55.50 -104.86 -118.81
C GLU A 317 -55.02 -105.52 -120.12
N LYS A 318 -53.73 -105.38 -120.46
CA LYS A 318 -53.14 -106.05 -121.64
C LYS A 318 -53.16 -107.57 -121.52
N LYS A 319 -52.95 -108.12 -120.32
CA LYS A 319 -53.01 -109.56 -120.06
C LYS A 319 -54.42 -110.09 -120.28
N GLU A 320 -55.43 -109.44 -119.71
CA GLU A 320 -56.85 -109.81 -119.90
C GLU A 320 -57.22 -109.78 -121.39
N LEU A 321 -56.83 -108.71 -122.12
CA LEU A 321 -57.09 -108.60 -123.55
C LEU A 321 -56.45 -109.74 -124.37
N LEU A 322 -55.18 -110.06 -124.10
CA LEU A 322 -54.49 -111.17 -124.75
C LEU A 322 -55.10 -112.53 -124.39
N GLN A 323 -55.58 -112.68 -123.16
CA GLN A 323 -56.24 -113.88 -122.68
C GLN A 323 -57.59 -114.09 -123.40
N GLU A 324 -58.40 -113.04 -123.56
CA GLU A 324 -59.62 -113.06 -124.36
C GLU A 324 -59.35 -113.40 -125.85
N GLN A 325 -58.28 -112.84 -126.44
CA GLN A 325 -57.87 -113.17 -127.80
C GLN A 325 -57.48 -114.64 -127.96
N LEU A 326 -56.83 -115.22 -126.95
CA LEU A 326 -56.42 -116.62 -126.95
C LEU A 326 -57.63 -117.56 -126.81
N GLU A 327 -58.60 -117.21 -125.97
CA GLU A 327 -59.88 -117.92 -125.86
C GLU A 327 -60.71 -117.84 -127.15
N GLN A 328 -60.73 -116.69 -127.82
CA GLN A 328 -61.37 -116.51 -129.12
C GLN A 328 -60.73 -117.42 -130.18
N LEU A 329 -59.40 -117.45 -130.23
CA LEU A 329 -58.64 -118.28 -131.17
C LEU A 329 -58.83 -119.78 -130.90
N GLN A 330 -58.90 -120.18 -129.62
CA GLN A 330 -59.25 -121.56 -129.23
C GLN A 330 -60.68 -121.94 -129.65
N ARG A 331 -61.65 -121.02 -129.53
CA ARG A 331 -63.03 -121.23 -129.98
C ARG A 331 -63.12 -121.37 -131.50
N GLU A 332 -62.33 -120.62 -132.26
CA GLU A 332 -62.27 -120.72 -133.72
C GLU A 332 -61.58 -122.01 -134.19
N TYR A 333 -60.48 -122.39 -133.56
CA TYR A 333 -59.81 -123.67 -133.81
C TYR A 333 -60.74 -124.88 -133.56
N SER A 334 -61.54 -124.81 -132.49
CA SER A 334 -62.52 -125.85 -132.15
C SER A 334 -63.64 -125.97 -133.19
N LYS A 335 -64.12 -124.85 -133.76
CA LYS A 335 -65.12 -124.85 -134.84
C LYS A 335 -64.58 -125.40 -136.16
N LEU A 336 -63.35 -125.05 -136.53
CA LEU A 336 -62.72 -125.48 -137.77
C LEU A 336 -62.43 -126.99 -137.78
N LYS A 337 -62.06 -127.55 -136.63
CA LYS A 337 -61.80 -128.99 -136.46
C LYS A 337 -63.05 -129.85 -136.67
N ALA A 338 -64.24 -129.36 -136.30
CA ALA A 338 -65.51 -130.08 -136.45
C ALA A 338 -65.98 -130.17 -137.92
N SER A 339 -65.65 -129.19 -138.76
CA SER A 339 -66.09 -129.15 -140.16
C SER A 339 -65.30 -130.07 -141.10
N CYS A 340 -64.15 -130.61 -140.66
CA CYS A 340 -63.23 -131.38 -141.51
C CYS A 340 -63.51 -132.90 -141.50
N GLN A 341 -64.39 -133.40 -140.61
CA GLN A 341 -64.62 -134.83 -140.45
C GLN A 341 -65.67 -135.45 -141.40
N ASP A 342 -66.57 -134.69 -142.04
CA ASP A 342 -67.74 -135.28 -142.74
C ASP A 342 -67.73 -135.27 -144.30
N SER A 343 -66.81 -134.56 -144.96
CA SER A 343 -66.72 -134.54 -146.44
C SER A 343 -65.68 -135.54 -147.01
N ALA A 344 -65.68 -136.82 -146.57
CA ALA A 344 -64.74 -137.85 -147.04
C ALA A 344 -65.35 -139.27 -147.17
N ARG A 345 -66.34 -139.51 -148.08
CA ARG A 345 -66.94 -140.86 -148.30
C ARG A 345 -67.37 -141.34 -149.72
N ILE A 346 -67.12 -140.67 -150.87
CA ILE A 346 -67.50 -141.19 -152.22
C ILE A 346 -66.41 -140.90 -153.29
N GLU A 347 -65.58 -141.90 -153.67
CA GLU A 347 -64.80 -142.18 -154.94
C GLU A 347 -63.40 -142.87 -154.76
N ASP A 348 -63.10 -143.89 -155.59
CA ASP A 348 -62.58 -145.25 -155.26
C ASP A 348 -61.79 -145.96 -156.42
N MET A 349 -60.93 -146.98 -156.14
CA MET A 349 -60.28 -148.10 -156.94
C MET A 349 -59.91 -148.06 -158.48
N ARG A 350 -58.59 -148.11 -158.88
CA ARG A 350 -57.90 -148.88 -160.02
C ARG A 350 -56.51 -148.32 -160.56
N LYS A 351 -55.33 -148.93 -160.24
CA LYS A 351 -54.12 -149.31 -161.11
C LYS A 351 -52.71 -149.45 -160.41
N ARG A 352 -52.13 -150.68 -160.54
CA ARG A 352 -50.73 -151.25 -160.49
C ARG A 352 -49.93 -151.48 -159.16
N HIS A 353 -49.37 -152.70 -159.08
CA HIS A 353 -48.74 -153.50 -158.01
C HIS A 353 -47.25 -153.19 -157.65
N VAL A 354 -46.93 -153.22 -156.34
CA VAL A 354 -45.79 -153.79 -155.54
C VAL A 354 -46.02 -153.24 -154.11
N GLU A 355 -46.92 -153.86 -153.33
CA GLU A 355 -46.66 -154.76 -152.18
C GLU A 355 -45.81 -154.15 -151.03
N THR A 356 -46.25 -153.98 -149.78
CA THR A 356 -47.49 -154.34 -149.07
C THR A 356 -47.59 -153.59 -147.71
N SER A 357 -48.74 -152.93 -147.49
CA SER A 357 -49.49 -152.67 -146.23
C SER A 357 -49.13 -151.58 -145.19
N GLN A 358 -50.05 -150.59 -145.15
CA GLN A 358 -50.65 -149.80 -144.03
C GLN A 358 -50.39 -148.25 -144.00
N PRO A 359 -51.42 -147.40 -143.71
CA PRO A 359 -51.88 -146.24 -144.54
C PRO A 359 -52.00 -144.87 -143.77
N PRO A 360 -52.54 -143.71 -144.27
CA PRO A 360 -52.47 -142.96 -145.57
C PRO A 360 -52.26 -141.38 -145.50
N LEU A 361 -51.76 -140.75 -146.60
CA LEU A 361 -52.07 -139.40 -147.21
C LEU A 361 -51.55 -138.04 -146.55
N PRO A 362 -51.56 -136.85 -147.24
CA PRO A 362 -50.50 -136.25 -148.11
C PRO A 362 -50.34 -134.71 -147.83
N PRO A 363 -50.17 -133.78 -148.80
CA PRO A 363 -49.06 -133.47 -149.70
C PRO A 363 -48.45 -132.05 -149.49
N ALA A 364 -47.18 -131.91 -149.89
CA ALA A 364 -46.62 -130.75 -150.60
C ALA A 364 -46.78 -129.33 -149.96
N PRO A 365 -46.39 -128.28 -150.67
CA PRO A 365 -45.06 -128.02 -151.19
C PRO A 365 -44.43 -126.82 -150.47
N VAL A 366 -43.14 -126.64 -150.77
CA VAL A 366 -42.45 -125.34 -150.83
C VAL A 366 -43.36 -124.12 -150.90
N HIS A 367 -43.12 -123.17 -150.00
CA HIS A 367 -42.90 -121.74 -150.21
C HIS A 367 -42.83 -121.12 -148.79
N HIS A 368 -41.82 -120.33 -148.44
CA HIS A 368 -41.85 -118.86 -148.55
C HIS A 368 -43.19 -118.28 -148.06
N SER A 369 -43.25 -117.27 -147.18
CA SER A 369 -42.55 -115.99 -147.35
C SER A 369 -43.08 -114.92 -146.36
N PHE A 370 -42.43 -113.74 -146.33
CA PHE A 370 -43.00 -112.38 -146.14
C PHE A 370 -43.46 -111.96 -144.72
N HIS A 371 -42.77 -111.00 -144.06
CA HIS A 371 -42.84 -109.51 -144.16
C HIS A 371 -44.06 -108.90 -143.42
N PRO A 372 -44.13 -107.57 -143.19
CA PRO A 372 -43.32 -106.64 -142.38
C PRO A 372 -44.32 -105.89 -141.41
N PRO A 373 -44.26 -104.57 -141.07
CA PRO A 373 -43.19 -103.54 -141.06
C PRO A 373 -43.12 -102.66 -139.77
N ASN A 374 -42.12 -101.75 -139.77
CA ASN A 374 -42.10 -100.36 -139.23
C ASN A 374 -42.04 -100.12 -137.70
N GLN A 375 -41.31 -99.13 -137.17
CA GLN A 375 -40.48 -98.06 -137.74
C GLN A 375 -39.63 -97.43 -136.61
N ARG A 376 -38.37 -97.08 -136.93
CA ARG A 376 -37.55 -95.95 -136.41
C ARG A 376 -37.17 -95.97 -134.92
N ARG A 377 -35.98 -95.56 -134.50
CA ARG A 377 -34.83 -94.91 -135.16
C ARG A 377 -33.63 -95.04 -134.21
N SER A 378 -32.47 -95.32 -134.78
CA SER A 378 -31.10 -94.92 -134.38
C SER A 378 -30.96 -93.37 -134.31
N PRO A 379 -29.81 -92.74 -133.91
CA PRO A 379 -28.39 -93.20 -133.95
C PRO A 379 -27.50 -92.69 -132.75
N PRO A 380 -26.15 -92.50 -132.87
CA PRO A 380 -24.98 -93.43 -132.89
C PRO A 380 -23.94 -93.11 -131.75
N GLU A 381 -22.98 -93.96 -131.35
CA GLU A 381 -21.62 -94.24 -131.91
C GLU A 381 -20.75 -92.99 -132.22
N GLU A 382 -19.82 -92.62 -131.32
CA GLU A 382 -18.43 -92.15 -131.58
C GLU A 382 -17.64 -91.88 -130.26
N PRO A 383 -16.48 -92.54 -130.05
CA PRO A 383 -15.43 -92.21 -129.07
C PRO A 383 -14.16 -91.68 -129.77
N PRO A 384 -12.99 -91.59 -129.12
CA PRO A 384 -12.57 -90.67 -128.05
C PRO A 384 -11.28 -89.92 -128.48
N ASP A 385 -10.78 -88.97 -127.69
CA ASP A 385 -9.37 -88.54 -127.83
C ASP A 385 -8.79 -88.19 -126.45
N PHE A 386 -7.91 -89.06 -125.95
CA PHE A 386 -7.15 -88.89 -124.72
C PHE A 386 -5.82 -88.20 -125.04
N CYS A 387 -5.85 -86.88 -125.13
CA CYS A 387 -4.70 -86.04 -125.45
C CYS A 387 -4.34 -85.17 -124.24
N CYS A 388 -3.04 -85.05 -123.93
CA CYS A 388 -2.60 -84.07 -122.95
C CYS A 388 -2.67 -82.64 -123.54
N PRO A 389 -3.42 -81.70 -122.94
CA PRO A 389 -3.64 -80.37 -123.50
C PRO A 389 -2.40 -79.45 -123.49
N LYS A 390 -1.31 -79.80 -122.79
CA LYS A 390 -0.12 -78.95 -122.68
C LYS A 390 0.92 -79.21 -123.78
N CYS A 391 1.13 -80.47 -124.16
CA CYS A 391 2.17 -80.88 -125.12
C CYS A 391 1.63 -81.65 -126.35
N GLN A 392 0.31 -81.88 -126.42
CA GLN A 392 -0.36 -82.57 -127.53
C GLN A 392 0.14 -84.01 -127.79
N TYR A 393 0.68 -84.67 -126.75
CA TYR A 393 1.00 -86.09 -126.82
C TYR A 393 -0.28 -86.94 -126.86
N GLN A 394 -0.40 -87.82 -127.87
CA GLN A 394 -1.49 -88.78 -128.03
C GLN A 394 -1.15 -90.09 -127.30
N ALA A 395 -1.93 -90.42 -126.28
CA ALA A 395 -1.75 -91.64 -125.50
C ALA A 395 -2.73 -92.74 -125.97
N PRO A 396 -2.28 -94.02 -126.08
CA PRO A 396 -3.13 -95.11 -126.54
C PRO A 396 -4.18 -95.57 -125.52
N ASP A 397 -4.05 -95.19 -124.24
CA ASP A 397 -5.00 -95.48 -123.16
C ASP A 397 -4.95 -94.44 -122.01
N MET A 398 -5.97 -94.44 -121.15
CA MET A 398 -6.16 -93.47 -120.07
C MET A 398 -5.10 -93.58 -118.96
N ASP A 399 -4.64 -94.79 -118.62
CA ASP A 399 -3.60 -94.97 -117.59
C ASP A 399 -2.28 -94.34 -118.04
N THR A 400 -1.93 -94.47 -119.32
CA THR A 400 -0.77 -93.81 -119.91
C THR A 400 -0.91 -92.27 -119.90
N LEU A 401 -2.12 -91.74 -120.14
CA LEU A 401 -2.39 -90.30 -119.99
C LEU A 401 -2.29 -89.84 -118.53
N GLN A 402 -2.73 -90.65 -117.57
CA GLN A 402 -2.76 -90.29 -116.15
C GLN A 402 -1.34 -90.22 -115.54
N ILE A 403 -0.43 -91.09 -115.97
CA ILE A 403 1.01 -90.99 -115.64
C ILE A 403 1.60 -89.71 -116.25
N HIS A 404 1.33 -89.47 -117.54
CA HIS A 404 1.87 -88.31 -118.25
C HIS A 404 1.39 -86.97 -117.66
N VAL A 405 0.10 -86.86 -117.29
CA VAL A 405 -0.49 -85.64 -116.72
C VAL A 405 0.09 -85.31 -115.33
N MET A 406 0.49 -86.31 -114.54
CA MET A 406 1.15 -86.10 -113.25
C MET A 406 2.55 -85.48 -113.38
N GLU A 407 3.25 -85.69 -114.50
CA GLU A 407 4.55 -85.05 -114.78
C GLU A 407 4.40 -83.76 -115.62
N CYS A 408 3.32 -83.61 -116.39
CA CYS A 408 3.12 -82.49 -117.31
C CYS A 408 2.47 -81.25 -116.63
N ILE A 409 1.96 -81.36 -115.40
CA ILE A 409 1.33 -80.25 -114.62
C ILE A 409 2.14 -79.89 -113.35
N GLU A 410 3.45 -79.70 -113.47
CA GLU A 410 4.01 -78.54 -112.75
C GLU A 410 3.52 -77.24 -113.40
#